data_AF-A0A3M1AU44-F1
#
_entry.id   AF-A0A3M1AU44-F1
#
_cell.length_a   1.000
_cell.length_b   1.000
_cell.length_c   1.000
_cell.angle_alpha   90.00
_cell.angle_beta   90.00
_cell.angle_gamma   90.00
#
_symmetry.space_group_name_H-M   'P 1'
#
loop_
_entity.id
_entity.type
_entity.pdbx_description
1 polymer ?
#
loop_
_entity_poly.entity_id
_entity_poly.type
_entity_poly.pdbx_seq_one_letter_code
_entity_poly.pdbx_strand_id
1 'polypeptide(L)'
;MSPFLPTPATLEWPNDLFWGGKKLAGILTESAITGRRVEFVVVGIGIDVNETNFPAEIPATSMRLAAGREFDRILILEVLYPLLEMWYNHFVAGGLEKIARAWCSRSDIFGRGVTFFRPGTPPISGIAREITKEGALVVETERGIETIHAGEVTGDPTGMG
;
A
#
# COMPACT_ATOMS: atom_id res chain seq x y z
N MET A 1 -1.07 5.23 21.42
CA MET A 1 -1.34 6.01 20.19
C MET A 1 -0.04 6.24 19.46
N SER A 2 -0.05 6.26 18.12
CA SER A 2 1.15 6.57 17.33
C SER A 2 1.59 8.02 17.61
N PRO A 3 2.91 8.31 17.69
CA PRO A 3 3.38 9.69 17.84
C PRO A 3 3.24 10.51 16.54
N PHE A 4 2.91 9.86 15.42
CA PHE A 4 2.92 10.46 14.10
C PHE A 4 1.55 10.96 13.65
N LEU A 5 0.57 10.06 13.53
CA LEU A 5 -0.76 10.38 13.00
C LEU A 5 -1.81 10.21 14.09
N PRO A 6 -2.88 11.03 14.07
CA PRO A 6 -3.96 10.96 15.05
C PRO A 6 -4.74 9.64 14.97
N THR A 7 -4.84 9.07 13.77
CA THR A 7 -5.41 7.75 13.47
C THR A 7 -4.47 6.97 12.55
N PRO A 8 -4.56 5.62 12.51
CA PRO A 8 -3.76 4.81 11.59
C PRO A 8 -4.02 5.19 10.12
N ALA A 9 -2.96 5.20 9.32
CA ALA A 9 -3.06 5.19 7.86
C ALA A 9 -3.52 3.81 7.37
N THR A 10 -4.16 3.78 6.20
CA THR A 10 -4.57 2.54 5.51
C THR A 10 -3.58 2.18 4.41
N LEU A 11 -3.45 0.89 4.12
CA LEU A 11 -2.69 0.36 2.99
C LEU A 11 -3.61 0.19 1.79
N GLU A 12 -3.23 0.71 0.63
CA GLU A 12 -3.85 0.40 -0.64
C GLU A 12 -2.92 -0.51 -1.44
N TRP A 13 -3.44 -1.68 -1.83
CA TRP A 13 -2.68 -2.62 -2.63
C TRP A 13 -2.39 -2.02 -4.01
N PRO A 14 -1.16 -2.16 -4.55
CA PRO A 14 -0.07 -2.98 -4.01
C PRO A 14 0.95 -2.22 -3.14
N ASN A 15 0.91 -0.89 -3.08
CA ASN A 15 2.11 -0.12 -2.74
C ASN A 15 1.89 1.24 -2.07
N ASP A 16 0.65 1.65 -1.84
CA ASP A 16 0.36 3.00 -1.38
C ASP A 16 -0.18 3.03 0.05
N LEU A 17 0.04 4.17 0.71
CA LEU A 17 -0.49 4.46 2.04
C LEU A 17 -1.39 5.68 1.95
N PHE A 18 -2.56 5.58 2.57
CA PHE A 18 -3.56 6.64 2.59
C PHE A 18 -3.90 7.08 4.00
N TRP A 19 -4.24 8.35 4.16
CA TRP A 19 -4.83 8.87 5.39
C TRP A 19 -6.01 9.79 5.04
N GLY A 20 -7.19 9.48 5.59
CA GLY A 20 -8.41 10.24 5.30
C GLY A 20 -8.79 10.27 3.82
N GLY A 21 -8.55 9.17 3.08
CA GLY A 21 -8.81 9.08 1.65
C GLY A 21 -7.82 9.83 0.75
N LYS A 22 -6.72 10.33 1.31
CA LYS A 22 -5.65 11.02 0.57
C LYS A 22 -4.34 10.25 0.65
N LYS A 23 -3.63 10.16 -0.47
CA LYS A 23 -2.32 9.50 -0.55
C LYS A 23 -1.30 10.23 0.33
N LEU A 24 -0.56 9.46 1.13
CA LEU A 24 0.43 9.95 2.11
C LEU A 24 1.84 9.46 1.80
N ALA A 25 1.96 8.24 1.28
CA ALA A 25 3.23 7.64 0.93
C ALA A 25 3.04 6.60 -0.18
N GLY A 26 4.12 6.29 -0.88
CA GLY A 26 4.18 5.26 -1.92
C GLY A 26 5.48 4.50 -1.85
N ILE A 27 5.43 3.20 -2.15
CA ILE A 27 6.58 2.29 -2.12
C ILE A 27 6.77 1.69 -3.51
N LEU A 28 7.96 1.79 -4.08
CA LEU A 28 8.26 1.18 -5.38
C LEU A 28 9.42 0.20 -5.23
N THR A 29 9.29 -0.95 -5.88
CA THR A 29 10.34 -1.95 -5.94
C THR A 29 10.76 -2.18 -7.37
N GLU A 30 12.01 -1.90 -7.68
CA GLU A 30 12.63 -2.18 -8.98
C GLU A 30 13.61 -3.32 -8.81
N SER A 31 13.71 -4.21 -9.79
CA SER A 31 14.61 -5.36 -9.71
C SER A 31 15.36 -5.59 -11.00
N ALA A 32 16.59 -6.08 -10.88
CA ALA A 32 17.35 -6.62 -12.00
C ALA A 32 17.43 -8.14 -11.87
N ILE A 33 16.99 -8.83 -12.92
CA ILE A 33 16.91 -10.29 -12.95
C ILE A 33 17.74 -10.79 -14.15
N THR A 34 18.69 -11.68 -13.88
CA THR A 34 19.48 -12.37 -14.91
C THR A 34 19.12 -13.85 -14.92
N GLY A 35 18.47 -14.31 -15.99
CA GLY A 35 17.97 -15.68 -16.09
C GLY A 35 16.94 -15.98 -15.00
N ARG A 36 17.29 -16.82 -14.02
CA ARG A 36 16.45 -17.15 -12.84
C ARG A 36 16.96 -16.52 -11.54
N ARG A 37 17.98 -15.66 -11.60
CA ARG A 37 18.61 -15.05 -10.43
C ARG A 37 18.21 -13.59 -10.32
N VAL A 38 17.74 -13.21 -9.15
CA VAL A 38 17.60 -11.79 -8.77
C VAL A 38 19.01 -11.28 -8.43
N GLU A 39 19.50 -10.30 -9.17
CA GLU A 39 20.79 -9.66 -8.92
C GLU A 39 20.65 -8.61 -7.81
N PHE A 40 19.61 -7.79 -7.90
CA PHE A 40 19.26 -6.84 -6.84
C PHE A 40 17.78 -6.45 -6.90
N VAL A 41 17.30 -5.91 -5.77
CA VAL A 41 16.03 -5.20 -5.64
C VAL A 41 16.32 -3.84 -5.01
N VAL A 42 15.88 -2.77 -5.64
CA VAL A 42 15.89 -1.40 -5.10
C VAL A 42 14.50 -1.08 -4.58
N VAL A 43 14.39 -0.71 -3.30
CA VAL A 43 13.14 -0.30 -2.67
C VAL A 43 13.17 1.21 -2.47
N GLY A 44 12.36 1.93 -3.24
CA GLY A 44 12.08 3.34 -3.04
C GLY A 44 10.90 3.53 -2.10
N ILE A 45 11.06 4.34 -1.05
CA ILE A 45 9.98 4.71 -0.12
C ILE A 45 9.86 6.24 -0.15
N GLY A 46 8.74 6.73 -0.69
CA GLY A 46 8.39 8.15 -0.67
C GLY A 46 7.35 8.42 0.41
N ILE A 47 7.61 9.37 1.30
CA ILE A 47 6.67 9.80 2.35
C ILE A 47 6.53 11.31 2.27
N ASP A 48 5.31 11.80 2.15
CA ASP A 48 5.03 13.23 2.21
C ASP A 48 5.05 13.69 3.68
N VAL A 49 6.17 14.27 4.11
CA VAL A 49 6.38 14.62 5.53
C VAL A 49 5.82 16.01 5.87
N ASN A 50 6.47 17.06 5.35
CA ASN A 50 6.17 18.46 5.71
C ASN A 50 5.59 19.28 4.56
N GLU A 51 5.30 18.65 3.41
CA GLU A 51 4.71 19.33 2.25
C GLU A 51 3.32 19.87 2.61
N THR A 52 3.03 21.09 2.17
CA THR A 52 1.76 21.77 2.40
C THR A 52 1.05 22.13 1.11
N ASN A 53 1.75 22.07 -0.01
CA ASN A 53 1.25 22.46 -1.31
C ASN A 53 1.19 21.24 -2.23
N PHE A 54 -0.02 20.76 -2.48
CA PHE A 54 -0.32 19.71 -3.44
C PHE A 54 -1.16 20.29 -4.58
N PRO A 55 -0.98 19.82 -5.82
CA PRO A 55 -1.89 20.17 -6.90
C PRO A 55 -3.34 19.78 -6.54
N ALA A 56 -4.30 20.65 -6.90
CA ALA A 56 -5.70 20.49 -6.47
C ALA A 56 -6.37 19.23 -7.03
N GLU A 57 -5.86 18.73 -8.16
CA GLU A 57 -6.31 17.55 -8.86
C GLU A 57 -5.80 16.24 -8.26
N ILE A 58 -4.86 16.28 -7.31
CA ILE A 58 -4.28 15.08 -6.69
C ILE A 58 -4.80 14.95 -5.25
N PRO A 59 -5.54 13.88 -4.90
CA PRO A 59 -5.97 13.63 -3.53
C PRO A 59 -4.78 13.16 -2.68
N ALA A 60 -3.92 14.10 -2.27
CA ALA A 60 -2.71 13.85 -1.48
C ALA A 60 -2.70 14.63 -0.15
N THR A 61 -1.95 14.12 0.82
CA THR A 61 -1.74 14.72 2.13
C THR A 61 -0.30 14.47 2.58
N SER A 62 0.16 15.24 3.57
CA SER A 62 1.40 14.98 4.26
C SER A 62 1.16 14.63 5.73
N MET A 63 2.19 14.13 6.42
CA MET A 63 2.16 13.95 7.87
C MET A 63 1.85 15.27 8.59
N ARG A 64 2.42 16.38 8.10
CA ARG A 64 2.16 17.72 8.63
C ARG A 64 0.71 18.13 8.50
N LEU A 65 0.11 17.97 7.31
CA LEU A 65 -1.29 18.31 7.10
C LEU A 65 -2.22 17.41 7.92
N ALA A 66 -1.88 16.12 8.06
CA ALA A 66 -2.67 15.15 8.82
C ALA A 66 -2.61 15.35 10.34
N ALA A 67 -1.44 15.73 10.88
CA ALA A 67 -1.23 15.86 12.32
C ALA A 67 -1.24 17.31 12.83
N GLY A 68 -1.26 18.30 11.93
CA GLY A 68 -1.25 19.72 12.28
C GLY A 68 0.09 20.24 12.84
N ARG A 69 1.20 19.51 12.63
CA ARG A 69 2.53 19.88 13.14
C ARG A 69 3.64 19.42 12.21
N GLU A 70 4.79 20.08 12.25
CA GLU A 70 5.98 19.62 11.50
C GLU A 70 6.64 18.42 12.18
N PHE A 71 7.31 17.62 11.36
CA PHE A 71 8.08 16.46 11.78
C PHE A 71 9.55 16.59 11.40
N ASP A 72 10.41 16.14 12.31
CA ASP A 72 11.81 15.87 11.99
C ASP A 72 11.89 14.57 11.17
N ARG A 73 12.47 14.67 9.97
CA ARG A 73 12.66 13.53 9.07
C ARG A 73 13.64 12.50 9.64
N ILE A 74 14.60 12.92 10.46
CA ILE A 74 15.54 12.00 11.11
C ILE A 74 14.79 11.10 12.10
N LEU A 75 13.90 11.65 12.92
CA LEU A 75 13.07 10.85 13.84
C LEU A 75 12.15 9.86 13.11
N ILE A 76 11.66 10.23 11.92
CA ILE A 76 10.88 9.30 11.09
C ILE A 76 11.75 8.14 10.62
N LEU A 77 12.96 8.41 10.15
CA LEU A 77 13.90 7.38 9.69
C LEU A 77 14.34 6.45 10.84
N GLU A 78 14.59 7.01 12.02
CA GLU A 78 14.95 6.24 13.23
C GLU A 78 13.87 5.23 13.63
N VAL A 79 12.60 5.52 13.34
CA VAL A 79 11.50 4.57 13.58
C VAL A 79 11.26 3.66 12.38
N LEU A 80 11.36 4.18 11.16
CA LEU A 80 11.10 3.42 9.93
C LEU A 80 12.13 2.30 9.74
N TYR A 81 13.41 2.58 9.95
CA TYR A 81 14.49 1.64 9.63
C TYR A 81 14.42 0.34 10.46
N PRO A 82 14.29 0.37 11.80
CA PRO A 82 14.15 -0.86 12.59
C PRO A 82 12.87 -1.64 12.27
N LEU A 83 11.77 -0.94 11.93
CA LEU A 83 10.53 -1.60 11.53
C LEU A 83 10.68 -2.29 10.17
N LEU A 84 11.35 -1.65 9.22
CA LEU A 84 11.65 -2.22 7.92
C LEU A 84 12.54 -3.47 8.07
N GLU A 85 13.61 -3.38 8.87
CA GLU A 85 14.50 -4.50 9.17
C GLU A 85 13.75 -5.66 9.83
N MET A 86 12.89 -5.39 10.82
CA MET A 86 12.05 -6.39 11.47
C MET A 86 11.16 -7.14 10.46
N TRP A 87 10.44 -6.41 9.59
CA TRP A 87 9.57 -7.02 8.58
C TRP A 87 10.36 -7.75 7.50
N TYR A 88 11.52 -7.24 7.11
CA TYR A 88 12.43 -7.92 6.20
C TYR A 88 12.94 -9.24 6.78
N ASN A 89 13.33 -9.27 8.05
CA ASN A 89 13.75 -10.50 8.73
C ASN A 89 12.61 -11.53 8.81
N HIS A 90 11.36 -11.07 9.01
CA HIS A 90 10.20 -11.96 8.90
C HIS A 90 10.01 -12.51 7.49
N PHE A 91 10.20 -11.68 6.46
CA PHE A 91 10.12 -12.12 5.07
C PHE A 91 11.18 -13.20 4.75
N VAL A 92 12.44 -12.95 5.10
CA VAL A 92 13.55 -13.91 4.88
C VAL A 92 13.35 -15.22 5.63
N ALA A 93 12.71 -15.18 6.81
CA ALA A 93 12.36 -16.38 7.57
C ALA A 93 11.12 -17.14 7.05
N GLY A 94 10.58 -16.77 5.88
CA GLY A 94 9.39 -17.41 5.30
C GLY A 94 8.06 -16.93 5.90
N GLY A 95 8.04 -15.82 6.63
CA GLY A 95 6.89 -15.26 7.34
C GLY A 95 5.85 -14.56 6.47
N LEU A 96 5.68 -14.98 5.21
CA LEU A 96 4.78 -14.35 4.24
C LEU A 96 3.33 -14.31 4.72
N GLU A 97 2.85 -15.36 5.37
CA GLU A 97 1.48 -15.41 5.92
C GLU A 97 1.26 -14.36 7.02
N LYS A 98 2.28 -14.11 7.85
CA LYS A 98 2.22 -13.05 8.87
C LYS A 98 2.17 -11.67 8.22
N ILE A 99 2.95 -11.47 7.15
CA ILE A 99 2.96 -10.21 6.38
C ILE A 99 1.61 -9.99 5.70
N ALA A 100 1.06 -11.00 5.02
CA ALA A 100 -0.25 -10.93 4.36
C ALA A 100 -1.36 -10.59 5.36
N ARG A 101 -1.41 -11.25 6.53
CA ARG A 101 -2.36 -10.89 7.60
C ARG A 101 -2.17 -9.45 8.10
N ALA A 102 -0.93 -9.04 8.31
CA ALA A 102 -0.61 -7.68 8.75
C ALA A 102 -1.04 -6.64 7.71
N TRP A 103 -0.89 -6.94 6.42
CA TRP A 103 -1.40 -6.14 5.33
C TRP A 103 -2.93 -6.06 5.36
N CYS A 104 -3.61 -7.20 5.38
CA CYS A 104 -5.07 -7.27 5.37
C CYS A 104 -5.69 -6.49 6.55
N SER A 105 -5.09 -6.58 7.74
CA SER A 105 -5.55 -5.84 8.92
C SER A 105 -5.40 -4.31 8.83
N ARG A 106 -4.64 -3.81 7.86
CA ARG A 106 -4.34 -2.37 7.68
C ARG A 106 -4.90 -1.81 6.38
N SER A 107 -5.52 -2.62 5.54
CA SER A 107 -6.15 -2.18 4.30
C SER A 107 -7.66 -2.07 4.49
N ASP A 108 -8.27 -1.07 3.90
CA ASP A 108 -9.71 -0.84 3.97
C ASP A 108 -10.47 -1.29 2.71
N ILE A 109 -9.77 -1.87 1.72
CA ILE A 109 -10.39 -2.34 0.48
C ILE A 109 -11.16 -3.66 0.66
N PHE A 110 -10.84 -4.45 1.69
CA PHE A 110 -11.42 -5.78 1.88
C PHE A 110 -12.90 -5.73 2.25
N GLY A 111 -13.70 -6.53 1.55
CA GLY A 111 -15.16 -6.52 1.65
C GLY A 111 -15.84 -5.38 0.89
N ARG A 112 -15.09 -4.52 0.19
CA ARG A 112 -15.62 -3.41 -0.62
C ARG A 112 -15.53 -3.72 -2.11
N GLY A 113 -16.36 -3.00 -2.88
CA GLY A 113 -16.25 -2.94 -4.34
C GLY A 113 -14.95 -2.26 -4.75
N VAL A 114 -14.19 -2.92 -5.61
CA VAL A 114 -12.95 -2.40 -6.19
C VAL A 114 -13.00 -2.55 -7.70
N THR A 115 -12.34 -1.63 -8.39
CA THR A 115 -12.04 -1.77 -9.81
C THR A 115 -10.55 -1.85 -10.00
N PHE A 116 -10.14 -2.82 -10.81
CA PHE A 116 -8.76 -3.17 -11.04
C PHE A 116 -8.38 -2.98 -12.51
N PHE A 117 -7.25 -2.34 -12.75
CA PHE A 117 -6.75 -1.98 -14.07
C PHE A 117 -5.46 -2.72 -14.39
N ARG A 118 -5.41 -3.32 -15.59
CA ARG A 118 -4.19 -3.88 -16.19
C ARG A 118 -3.93 -3.26 -17.55
N PRO A 119 -2.67 -2.99 -17.91
CA PRO A 119 -2.32 -2.57 -19.25
C PRO A 119 -2.82 -3.57 -20.30
N GLY A 120 -3.54 -3.08 -21.30
CA GLY A 120 -3.97 -3.88 -22.45
C GLY A 120 -5.18 -4.79 -22.21
N THR A 121 -5.85 -4.74 -21.06
CA THR A 121 -7.10 -5.50 -20.81
C THR A 121 -8.21 -4.62 -20.27
N PRO A 122 -9.49 -5.00 -20.44
CA PRO A 122 -10.60 -4.33 -19.78
C PRO A 122 -10.44 -4.33 -18.24
N PRO A 123 -10.97 -3.31 -17.54
CA PRO A 123 -10.99 -3.28 -16.08
C PRO A 123 -11.82 -4.45 -15.54
N ILE A 124 -11.43 -4.93 -14.36
CA ILE A 124 -12.15 -5.96 -13.61
C ILE A 124 -12.74 -5.32 -12.37
N SER A 125 -14.05 -5.46 -12.18
CA SER A 125 -14.74 -5.01 -10.97
C SER A 125 -15.21 -6.22 -10.16
N GLY A 126 -15.15 -6.09 -8.84
CA GLY A 126 -15.55 -7.15 -7.92
C GLY A 126 -15.30 -6.75 -6.48
N ILE A 127 -15.42 -7.72 -5.57
CA ILE A 127 -15.19 -7.52 -4.14
C ILE A 127 -13.78 -8.01 -3.79
N ALA A 128 -12.95 -7.13 -3.21
CA ALA A 128 -11.64 -7.55 -2.70
C ALA A 128 -11.82 -8.46 -1.48
N ARG A 129 -11.25 -9.66 -1.50
CA ARG A 129 -11.44 -10.68 -0.46
C ARG A 129 -10.25 -10.82 0.46
N GLU A 130 -9.07 -11.02 -0.11
CA GLU A 130 -7.84 -11.24 0.65
C GLU A 130 -6.59 -10.98 -0.20
N ILE A 131 -5.43 -11.05 0.44
CA ILE A 131 -4.14 -11.17 -0.23
C ILE A 131 -3.60 -12.58 0.02
N THR A 132 -3.19 -13.26 -1.04
CA THR A 132 -2.58 -14.59 -0.95
C THR A 132 -1.23 -14.52 -0.24
N LYS A 133 -0.69 -15.67 0.18
CA LYS A 133 0.66 -15.73 0.77
C LYS A 133 1.75 -15.27 -0.20
N GLU A 134 1.51 -15.29 -1.50
CA GLU A 134 2.40 -14.77 -2.54
C GLU A 134 2.23 -13.26 -2.80
N GLY A 135 1.31 -12.58 -2.10
CA GLY A 135 1.07 -11.15 -2.25
C GLY A 135 0.06 -10.76 -3.33
N ALA A 136 -0.61 -11.74 -3.96
CA ALA A 136 -1.62 -11.48 -4.99
C ALA A 136 -2.96 -11.07 -4.36
N LEU A 137 -3.66 -10.13 -4.98
CA LEU A 137 -5.01 -9.72 -4.56
C LEU A 137 -6.04 -10.70 -5.11
N VAL A 138 -6.94 -11.19 -4.25
CA VAL A 138 -8.06 -12.06 -4.62
C VAL A 138 -9.32 -11.21 -4.74
N VAL A 139 -9.95 -11.23 -5.91
CA VAL A 139 -11.17 -10.48 -6.21
C VAL A 139 -12.29 -11.43 -6.61
N GLU A 140 -13.43 -11.30 -5.96
CA GLU A 140 -14.66 -12.00 -6.34
C GLU A 140 -15.45 -11.16 -7.34
N THR A 141 -15.51 -11.64 -8.57
CA THR A 141 -16.22 -11.00 -9.69
C THR A 141 -17.52 -11.75 -9.97
N GLU A 142 -18.38 -11.19 -10.83
CA GLU A 142 -19.57 -11.88 -11.33
C GLU A 142 -19.26 -13.20 -12.08
N ARG A 143 -18.03 -13.34 -12.58
CA ARG A 143 -17.57 -14.53 -13.32
C ARG A 143 -16.86 -15.55 -12.44
N GLY A 144 -16.69 -15.26 -11.15
CA GLY A 144 -15.96 -16.08 -10.19
C GLY A 144 -14.74 -15.37 -9.60
N ILE A 145 -13.87 -16.16 -8.96
CA ILE A 145 -12.66 -15.67 -8.27
C ILE A 145 -11.54 -15.42 -9.27
N GLU A 146 -10.96 -14.23 -9.22
CA GLU A 146 -9.79 -13.81 -9.98
C GLU A 146 -8.61 -13.54 -9.03
N THR A 147 -7.41 -13.97 -9.42
CA THR A 147 -6.17 -13.72 -8.65
C THR A 147 -5.28 -12.76 -9.43
N ILE A 148 -4.92 -11.65 -8.78
CA ILE A 148 -4.27 -10.50 -9.41
C ILE A 148 -2.87 -10.31 -8.85
N HIS A 149 -1.87 -10.37 -9.73
CA HIS A 149 -0.45 -10.29 -9.33
C HIS A 149 0.18 -8.91 -9.49
N ALA A 150 -0.35 -8.05 -10.36
CA ALA A 150 0.18 -6.72 -10.63
C ALA A 150 -0.84 -5.86 -11.36
N GLY A 151 -0.95 -4.59 -10.98
CA GLY A 151 -1.77 -3.56 -11.62
C GLY A 151 -2.16 -2.48 -10.61
N GLU A 152 -3.19 -1.71 -10.92
CA GLU A 152 -3.67 -0.61 -10.09
C GLU A 152 -5.10 -0.89 -9.61
N VAL A 153 -5.36 -0.65 -8.33
CA VAL A 153 -6.69 -0.77 -7.72
C VAL A 153 -7.19 0.61 -7.40
N THR A 154 -8.44 0.88 -7.77
CA THR A 154 -9.17 2.03 -7.24
C THR A 154 -10.32 1.51 -6.39
N GLY A 155 -10.41 1.99 -5.14
CA GLY A 155 -11.65 1.89 -4.37
C GLY A 155 -12.79 2.62 -5.11
N ASP A 156 -14.00 2.06 -5.05
CA ASP A 156 -15.16 2.67 -5.69
C ASP A 156 -15.35 4.14 -5.24
N PRO A 157 -15.42 5.12 -6.17
CA PRO A 157 -15.74 6.52 -5.86
C PRO A 157 -17.18 6.71 -5.37
N THR A 158 -18.03 5.68 -5.44
CA THR A 158 -19.39 5.70 -4.91
C THR A 158 -19.41 5.08 -3.51
N GLY A 159 -18.92 5.84 -2.52
CA GLY A 159 -19.24 5.58 -1.13
C GLY A 159 -20.75 5.67 -0.89
N MET A 160 -21.48 4.58 -1.06
CA MET A 160 -22.74 4.34 -0.37
C MET A 160 -22.46 3.38 0.78
N GLY A 161 -22.19 3.98 1.93
CA GLY A 161 -21.99 3.36 3.23
C GLY A 161 -21.68 4.41 4.28
#